data_AF-A0A2E3K5I9-F1
#
_entry.id   AF-A0A2E3K5I9-F1
#
_cell.length_a   1.000
_cell.length_b   1.000
_cell.length_c   1.000
_cell.angle_alpha   90.00
_cell.angle_beta   90.00
_cell.angle_gamma   90.00
#
_symmetry.space_group_name_H-M   'P 1'
#
loop_
_entity.id
_entity.type
_entity.pdbx_description
1 polymer ?
#
loop_
_entity_poly.entity_id
_entity_poly.type
_entity_poly.pdbx_seq_one_letter_code
_entity_poly.pdbx_strand_id
1 'polypeptide(L)'
;MNSLTNEAQHIIYIAEPVAKVEAIKKLAILWKSDASLKIGKATKPEDPSYPPKLKLCPPREMPKRGRDYSTENRIALLHALSYIEFNAMNLACDLVARFADPILPRAFYDDWVLVAEQEAEHFDLLSTRLNTFGINYGDLPAHDGLWDAARSTSHDLLARLAVVPLVLEARGLDISP
;
A
#
# COMPACT_ATOMS: atom_id res chain seq x y z
N MET A 1 11.97 16.34 14.57
CA MET A 1 11.93 15.21 15.53
C MET A 1 11.35 14.04 14.76
N ASN A 2 12.07 12.93 14.64
CA ASN A 2 11.53 11.74 13.98
C ASN A 2 10.45 11.15 14.90
N SER A 3 9.23 11.03 14.38
CA SER A 3 8.09 10.38 15.02
C SER A 3 7.60 9.27 14.11
N LEU A 4 6.83 8.33 14.66
CA LEU A 4 6.18 7.28 13.87
C LEU A 4 5.41 7.87 12.67
N THR A 5 4.67 8.96 12.90
CA THR A 5 3.84 9.61 11.89
C THR A 5 4.64 10.30 10.80
N ASN A 6 5.79 10.92 11.12
CA ASN A 6 6.66 11.54 10.12
C ASN A 6 7.38 10.48 9.27
N GLU A 7 7.81 9.36 9.86
CA GLU A 7 8.42 8.25 9.11
C GLU A 7 7.39 7.59 8.18
N ALA A 8 6.18 7.31 8.67
CA ALA A 8 5.09 6.77 7.85
C ALA A 8 4.74 7.72 6.69
N GLN A 9 4.68 9.03 6.94
CA GLN A 9 4.48 10.02 5.88
C GLN A 9 5.61 9.97 4.83
N HIS A 10 6.87 9.90 5.26
CA HIS A 10 8.00 9.83 4.35
C HIS A 10 7.94 8.58 3.45
N ILE A 11 7.58 7.43 4.01
CA ILE A 11 7.44 6.17 3.27
C ILE A 11 6.44 6.27 2.12
N ILE A 12 5.32 6.96 2.31
CA ILE A 12 4.28 7.16 1.29
C ILE A 12 4.87 7.80 0.02
N TYR A 13 5.86 8.68 0.16
CA TYR A 13 6.52 9.37 -0.95
C TYR A 13 7.73 8.64 -1.55
N ILE A 14 8.05 7.44 -1.06
CA ILE A 14 9.06 6.59 -1.71
C ILE A 14 8.45 5.94 -2.94
N ALA A 15 8.89 6.32 -4.14
CA ALA A 15 8.41 5.75 -5.40
C ALA A 15 9.01 4.37 -5.71
N GLU A 16 10.26 4.14 -5.30
CA GLU A 16 11.01 2.93 -5.66
C GLU A 16 10.57 1.75 -4.77
N PRO A 17 10.13 0.61 -5.36
CA PRO A 17 9.51 -0.46 -4.59
C PRO A 17 10.42 -1.10 -3.53
N VAL A 18 11.67 -1.39 -3.87
CA VAL A 18 12.60 -2.05 -2.94
C VAL A 18 12.89 -1.13 -1.75
N ALA A 19 13.17 0.15 -2.01
CA ALA A 19 13.39 1.16 -1.00
C ALA A 19 12.17 1.38 -0.10
N LYS A 20 10.94 1.30 -0.65
CA LYS A 20 9.72 1.42 0.16
C LYS A 20 9.58 0.22 1.11
N VAL A 21 9.76 -1.00 0.61
CA VAL A 21 9.75 -2.24 1.41
C VAL A 21 10.81 -2.16 2.52
N GLU A 22 12.03 -1.77 2.18
CA GLU A 22 13.09 -1.61 3.17
C GLU A 22 12.76 -0.56 4.23
N ALA A 23 12.19 0.58 3.83
CA ALA A 23 11.82 1.64 4.76
C ALA A 23 10.71 1.22 5.72
N ILE A 24 9.72 0.46 5.24
CA ILE A 24 8.68 -0.13 6.08
C ILE A 24 9.26 -1.13 7.07
N LYS A 25 10.11 -2.06 6.61
CA LYS A 25 10.78 -3.04 7.49
C LYS A 25 11.61 -2.33 8.56
N LYS A 26 12.35 -1.27 8.19
CA LYS A 26 13.10 -0.43 9.14
C LYS A 26 12.19 0.27 10.15
N LEU A 27 11.06 0.83 9.71
CA LEU A 27 10.08 1.46 10.60
C LEU A 27 9.48 0.45 11.58
N ALA A 28 9.11 -0.74 11.13
CA ALA A 28 8.54 -1.78 11.97
C ALA A 28 9.52 -2.25 13.05
N ILE A 29 10.80 -2.46 12.70
CA ILE A 29 11.86 -2.78 13.66
C ILE A 29 12.03 -1.63 14.67
N LEU A 30 12.12 -0.39 14.19
CA LEU A 30 12.27 0.78 15.06
C LEU A 30 11.10 0.91 16.04
N TRP A 31 9.87 0.81 15.56
CA TRP A 31 8.66 0.92 16.37
C TRP A 31 8.52 -0.17 17.46
N LYS A 32 8.96 -1.40 17.14
CA LYS A 32 8.98 -2.52 18.10
C LYS A 32 10.11 -2.39 19.13
N SER A 33 11.28 -1.91 18.69
CA SER A 33 12.50 -1.89 19.51
C SER A 33 12.67 -0.63 20.36
N ASP A 34 12.11 0.50 19.94
CA ASP A 34 12.25 1.80 20.61
C ASP A 34 10.90 2.28 21.16
N ALA A 35 10.65 1.98 22.44
CA ALA A 35 9.47 2.44 23.15
C ALA A 35 9.41 3.97 23.33
N SER A 36 10.51 4.69 23.06
CA SER A 36 10.57 6.15 23.13
C SER A 36 10.10 6.84 21.84
N LEU A 37 9.99 6.10 20.72
CA LEU A 37 9.45 6.63 19.48
C LEU A 37 8.00 7.05 19.70
N LYS A 38 7.73 8.34 19.53
CA LYS A 38 6.41 8.91 19.80
C LYS A 38 5.53 8.85 18.56
N ILE A 39 4.23 8.72 18.81
CA ILE A 39 3.21 9.13 17.84
C ILE A 39 3.28 10.67 17.78
N GLY A 40 3.69 11.20 16.64
CA GLY A 40 3.87 12.65 16.45
C GLY A 40 2.71 13.26 15.68
N LYS A 41 2.93 14.43 15.07
CA LYS A 41 1.96 15.10 14.22
C LYS A 41 2.58 15.39 12.86
N ALA A 42 2.32 14.52 11.89
CA ALA A 42 2.75 14.73 10.52
C ALA A 42 1.79 15.67 9.77
N THR A 43 2.27 16.24 8.67
CA THR A 43 1.36 16.82 7.69
C THR A 43 0.57 15.68 7.05
N LYS A 44 -0.73 15.89 6.85
CA LYS A 44 -1.57 14.87 6.20
C LYS A 44 -0.99 14.57 4.80
N PRO A 45 -0.71 13.30 4.48
CA PRO A 45 -0.20 12.95 3.15
C PRO A 45 -1.17 13.39 2.05
N GLU A 46 -0.65 13.62 0.86
CA GLU A 46 -1.46 13.79 -0.36
C GLU A 46 -1.55 12.43 -1.07
N ASP A 47 -1.13 12.36 -2.34
CA ASP A 47 -1.05 11.13 -3.09
C ASP A 47 0.32 10.44 -2.91
N PRO A 48 0.35 9.10 -2.88
CA PRO A 48 1.58 8.33 -2.77
C PRO A 48 2.39 8.48 -4.04
N SER A 49 3.69 8.28 -3.90
CA SER A 49 4.57 8.19 -5.06
C SER A 49 4.61 6.76 -5.59
N TYR A 50 4.55 6.63 -6.91
CA TYR A 50 4.61 5.36 -7.63
C TYR A 50 5.86 5.30 -8.51
N PRO A 51 6.33 4.10 -8.90
CA PRO A 51 7.42 3.97 -9.84
C PRO A 51 7.12 4.73 -11.15
N PRO A 52 8.09 5.44 -11.75
CA PRO A 52 7.85 6.25 -12.95
C PRO A 52 7.27 5.50 -14.16
N LYS A 53 7.50 4.18 -14.24
CA LYS A 53 6.96 3.33 -15.31
C LYS A 53 5.49 2.95 -15.10
N LEU A 54 5.01 2.96 -13.85
CA LEU A 54 3.66 2.52 -13.54
C LEU A 54 2.65 3.51 -14.12
N LYS A 55 1.87 3.04 -15.10
CA LYS A 55 0.80 3.83 -15.69
C LYS A 55 -0.51 3.58 -14.95
N LEU A 56 -1.03 4.62 -14.29
CA LEU A 56 -2.37 4.61 -13.74
C LEU A 56 -3.39 4.97 -14.82
N CYS A 57 -4.34 4.08 -15.07
CA CYS A 57 -5.37 4.23 -16.09
C CYS A 57 -6.78 4.21 -15.46
N PRO A 58 -7.75 4.94 -16.04
CA PRO A 58 -9.15 4.77 -15.71
C PRO A 58 -9.62 3.32 -15.98
N PRO A 59 -10.61 2.78 -15.23
CA PRO A 59 -11.08 1.40 -15.41
C PRO A 59 -11.46 1.03 -16.85
N ARG A 60 -12.05 1.97 -17.60
CA ARG A 60 -12.46 1.79 -19.00
C ARG A 60 -11.27 1.63 -19.99
N GLU A 61 -10.08 2.06 -19.59
CA GLU A 61 -8.84 2.02 -20.39
C GLU A 61 -7.92 0.88 -19.94
N MET A 62 -8.35 0.06 -18.96
CA MET A 62 -7.60 -1.11 -18.53
C MET A 62 -7.62 -2.20 -19.60
N PRO A 63 -6.49 -2.88 -19.84
CA PRO A 63 -6.45 -4.04 -20.72
C PRO A 63 -7.44 -5.12 -20.25
N LYS A 64 -8.14 -5.75 -21.20
CA LYS A 64 -9.00 -6.89 -20.89
C LYS A 64 -8.14 -8.06 -20.42
N ARG A 65 -8.51 -8.65 -19.29
CA ARG A 65 -7.90 -9.88 -18.77
C ARG A 65 -8.63 -11.09 -19.35
N GLY A 66 -7.89 -12.09 -19.79
CA GLY A 66 -8.47 -13.39 -20.12
C GLY A 66 -8.80 -14.16 -18.84
N ARG A 67 -9.61 -15.21 -18.97
CA ARG A 67 -10.01 -16.11 -17.87
C ARG A 67 -9.29 -17.47 -17.91
N ASP A 68 -8.30 -17.60 -18.79
CA ASP A 68 -7.49 -18.81 -18.91
C ASP A 68 -6.22 -18.74 -18.05
N TYR A 69 -5.52 -19.86 -17.93
CA TYR A 69 -4.27 -19.96 -17.18
C TYR A 69 -3.02 -19.72 -18.05
N SER A 70 -3.14 -18.93 -19.12
CA SER A 70 -1.99 -18.53 -19.95
C SER A 70 -0.94 -17.78 -19.12
N THR A 71 0.31 -17.80 -19.59
CA THR A 71 1.41 -17.09 -18.92
C THR A 71 1.12 -15.59 -18.83
N GLU A 72 0.52 -15.02 -19.88
CA GLU A 72 0.13 -13.62 -19.96
C GLU A 72 -0.88 -13.25 -18.86
N ASN A 73 -1.93 -14.07 -18.67
CA ASN A 73 -2.92 -13.82 -17.62
C ASN A 73 -2.34 -14.03 -16.22
N ARG A 74 -1.40 -14.98 -16.04
CA ARG A 74 -0.69 -15.17 -14.76
C ARG A 74 0.20 -13.97 -14.43
N ILE A 75 0.92 -13.42 -15.40
CA ILE A 75 1.72 -12.20 -15.24
C ILE A 75 0.80 -11.03 -14.87
N ALA A 76 -0.31 -10.86 -15.58
CA ALA A 76 -1.27 -9.79 -15.32
C ALA A 76 -1.90 -9.90 -13.92
N LEU A 77 -2.20 -11.12 -13.45
CA LEU A 77 -2.71 -11.38 -12.11
C LEU A 77 -1.66 -11.06 -11.04
N LEU A 78 -0.42 -11.57 -11.19
CA LEU A 78 0.66 -11.31 -10.24
C LEU A 78 0.96 -9.81 -10.14
N HIS A 79 1.03 -9.09 -11.27
CA HIS A 79 1.23 -7.64 -11.25
C HIS A 79 0.08 -6.90 -10.56
N ALA A 80 -1.17 -7.32 -10.80
CA ALA A 80 -2.32 -6.73 -10.14
C ALA A 80 -2.31 -6.94 -8.62
N LEU A 81 -1.97 -8.15 -8.17
CA LEU A 81 -1.78 -8.46 -6.75
C LEU A 81 -0.64 -7.60 -6.16
N SER A 82 0.52 -7.53 -6.82
CA SER A 82 1.61 -6.64 -6.39
C SER A 82 1.15 -5.18 -6.29
N TYR A 83 0.29 -4.71 -7.19
CA TYR A 83 -0.26 -3.36 -7.12
C TYR A 83 -1.20 -3.15 -5.92
N ILE A 84 -1.99 -4.16 -5.57
CA ILE A 84 -2.85 -4.14 -4.39
C ILE A 84 -1.99 -4.07 -3.13
N GLU A 85 -0.99 -4.95 -2.99
CA GLU A 85 -0.10 -4.94 -1.81
C GLU A 85 0.70 -3.63 -1.70
N PHE A 86 1.17 -3.09 -2.83
CA PHE A 86 1.85 -1.80 -2.83
C PHE A 86 0.96 -0.66 -2.33
N ASN A 87 -0.32 -0.67 -2.70
CA ASN A 87 -1.27 0.30 -2.18
C ASN A 87 -1.62 0.02 -0.72
N ALA A 88 -1.73 -1.24 -0.31
CA ALA A 88 -2.00 -1.61 1.08
C ALA A 88 -0.89 -1.11 2.03
N MET A 89 0.38 -1.22 1.62
CA MET A 89 1.52 -0.58 2.31
C MET A 89 1.31 0.94 2.48
N ASN A 90 0.95 1.64 1.39
CA ASN A 90 0.73 3.08 1.42
C ASN A 90 -0.49 3.46 2.30
N LEU A 91 -1.56 2.67 2.25
CA LEU A 91 -2.79 2.90 3.01
C LEU A 91 -2.56 2.71 4.51
N ALA A 92 -1.82 1.69 4.90
CA ALA A 92 -1.42 1.46 6.29
C ALA A 92 -0.55 2.62 6.81
N CYS A 93 0.42 3.07 6.02
CA CYS A 93 1.23 4.24 6.36
C CYS A 93 0.39 5.53 6.43
N ASP A 94 -0.59 5.72 5.52
CA ASP A 94 -1.49 6.87 5.54
C ASP A 94 -2.37 6.89 6.79
N LEU A 95 -2.87 5.72 7.21
CA LEU A 95 -3.64 5.59 8.45
C LEU A 95 -2.82 6.05 9.66
N VAL A 96 -1.58 5.57 9.76
CA VAL A 96 -0.64 5.97 10.81
C VAL A 96 -0.34 7.46 10.76
N ALA A 97 0.01 8.00 9.59
CA ALA A 97 0.45 9.40 9.44
C ALA A 97 -0.71 10.40 9.62
N ARG A 98 -1.90 10.08 9.11
CA ARG A 98 -3.05 10.99 9.02
C ARG A 98 -3.88 11.04 10.28
N PHE A 99 -4.10 9.90 10.93
CA PHE A 99 -5.01 9.78 12.08
C PHE A 99 -4.24 9.67 13.38
N ALA A 100 -3.36 10.65 13.61
CA ALA A 100 -2.59 10.79 14.85
C ALA A 100 -3.41 11.54 15.92
N ASP A 101 -4.44 10.90 16.47
CA ASP A 101 -5.30 11.48 17.50
C ASP A 101 -4.86 11.03 18.92
N PRO A 102 -4.77 11.94 19.91
CA PRO A 102 -4.46 11.59 21.30
C PRO A 102 -5.42 10.58 21.95
N ILE A 103 -6.65 10.44 21.46
CA ILE A 103 -7.63 9.49 22.01
C ILE A 103 -7.36 8.05 21.55
N LEU A 104 -6.62 7.86 20.45
CA LEU A 104 -6.35 6.53 19.91
C LEU A 104 -5.25 5.83 20.73
N PRO A 105 -5.45 4.56 21.12
CA PRO A 105 -4.47 3.82 21.89
C PRO A 105 -3.24 3.50 21.03
N ARG A 106 -2.08 3.30 21.67
CA ARG A 106 -0.86 2.86 20.97
C ARG A 106 -1.08 1.59 20.13
N ALA A 107 -1.91 0.66 20.63
CA ALA A 107 -2.29 -0.57 19.96
C ALA A 107 -2.86 -0.34 18.55
N PHE A 108 -3.61 0.75 18.33
CA PHE A 108 -4.09 1.10 16.98
C PHE A 108 -2.92 1.27 16.01
N TYR A 109 -1.86 1.93 16.43
CA TYR A 109 -0.67 2.15 15.60
C TYR A 109 0.21 0.91 15.52
N ASP A 110 0.24 0.09 16.58
CA ASP A 110 0.91 -1.22 16.57
C ASP A 110 0.33 -2.11 15.45
N ASP A 111 -1.00 -2.17 15.36
CA ASP A 111 -1.71 -2.96 14.33
C ASP A 111 -1.41 -2.44 12.92
N TRP A 112 -1.46 -1.12 12.68
CA TRP A 112 -1.20 -0.57 11.34
C TRP A 112 0.26 -0.66 10.90
N VAL A 113 1.21 -0.59 11.83
CA VAL A 113 2.63 -0.85 11.52
C VAL A 113 2.83 -2.32 11.17
N LEU A 114 2.16 -3.23 11.88
CA LEU A 114 2.18 -4.66 11.56
C LEU A 114 1.57 -4.94 10.18
N VAL A 115 0.41 -4.35 9.85
CA VAL A 115 -0.18 -4.48 8.52
C VAL A 115 0.79 -3.98 7.45
N ALA A 116 1.37 -2.79 7.61
CA ALA A 116 2.33 -2.27 6.63
C ALA A 116 3.51 -3.25 6.39
N GLU A 117 4.05 -3.83 7.46
CA GLU A 117 5.13 -4.84 7.40
C GLU A 117 4.69 -6.10 6.66
N GLN A 118 3.50 -6.64 6.95
CA GLN A 118 2.95 -7.82 6.29
C GLN A 118 2.73 -7.60 4.80
N GLU A 119 2.14 -6.47 4.40
CA GLU A 119 1.93 -6.17 2.98
C GLU A 119 3.25 -5.90 2.25
N ALA A 120 4.28 -5.43 2.94
CA ALA A 120 5.62 -5.34 2.38
C ALA A 120 6.24 -6.73 2.11
N GLU A 121 5.98 -7.72 2.96
CA GLU A 121 6.39 -9.11 2.72
C GLU A 121 5.60 -9.74 1.55
N HIS A 122 4.28 -9.56 1.52
CA HIS A 122 3.45 -10.03 0.42
C HIS A 122 3.87 -9.43 -0.92
N PHE A 123 4.09 -8.11 -0.96
CA PHE A 123 4.58 -7.42 -2.13
C PHE A 123 5.91 -8.01 -2.62
N ASP A 124 6.88 -8.18 -1.72
CA ASP A 124 8.22 -8.68 -2.04
C ASP A 124 8.17 -10.10 -2.65
N LEU A 125 7.33 -10.98 -2.09
CA LEU A 125 7.10 -12.32 -2.63
C LEU A 125 6.48 -12.28 -4.05
N LEU A 126 5.46 -11.45 -4.25
CA LEU A 126 4.79 -11.30 -5.53
C LEU A 126 5.69 -10.67 -6.58
N SER A 127 6.44 -9.62 -6.23
CA SER A 127 7.37 -8.95 -7.14
C SER A 127 8.53 -9.87 -7.52
N THR A 128 9.05 -10.65 -6.55
CA THR A 128 10.07 -11.66 -6.81
C THR A 128 9.54 -12.71 -7.79
N ARG A 129 8.30 -13.17 -7.60
CA ARG A 129 7.67 -14.11 -8.52
C ARG A 129 7.46 -13.50 -9.91
N LEU A 130 7.00 -12.25 -10.00
CA LEU A 130 6.80 -11.55 -11.26
C LEU A 130 8.11 -11.44 -12.06
N ASN A 131 9.22 -11.14 -11.39
CA ASN A 131 10.55 -11.06 -11.99
C ASN A 131 11.00 -12.38 -12.63
N THR A 132 10.53 -13.54 -12.15
CA THR A 132 10.83 -14.84 -12.79
C THR A 132 10.22 -15.00 -14.19
N PHE A 133 9.27 -14.14 -14.55
CA PHE A 133 8.70 -14.05 -15.90
C PHE A 133 9.36 -12.96 -16.76
N GLY A 134 10.41 -12.29 -16.26
CA GLY A 134 11.10 -11.21 -16.97
C GLY A 134 10.34 -9.88 -16.99
N ILE A 135 9.32 -9.73 -16.13
CA ILE A 135 8.51 -8.52 -15.99
C ILE A 135 8.70 -7.98 -14.58
N ASN A 136 8.77 -6.66 -14.42
CA ASN A 136 8.90 -6.01 -13.12
C ASN A 136 7.58 -5.35 -12.70
N TYR A 137 7.45 -5.08 -11.40
CA TYR A 137 6.38 -4.21 -10.92
C TYR A 137 6.49 -2.82 -11.59
N GLY A 138 5.35 -2.30 -12.04
CA GLY A 138 5.27 -1.06 -12.82
C GLY A 138 5.35 -1.22 -14.34
N ASP A 139 5.70 -2.39 -14.89
CA ASP A 139 5.78 -2.58 -16.34
C ASP A 139 4.38 -2.75 -17.00
N LEU A 140 3.34 -3.09 -16.23
CA LEU A 140 1.93 -3.14 -16.67
C LEU A 140 1.11 -2.00 -16.05
N PRO A 141 0.00 -1.56 -16.71
CA PRO A 141 -0.86 -0.53 -16.15
C PRO A 141 -1.69 -1.05 -14.97
N ALA A 142 -2.08 -0.13 -14.08
CA ALA A 142 -2.97 -0.38 -12.95
C ALA A 142 -4.08 0.68 -12.86
N HIS A 143 -5.11 0.45 -12.07
CA HIS A 143 -6.18 1.43 -11.85
C HIS A 143 -6.02 2.14 -10.50
N ASP A 144 -6.40 3.41 -10.41
CA ASP A 144 -6.22 4.21 -9.18
C ASP A 144 -7.37 4.09 -8.16
N GLY A 145 -8.36 3.22 -8.43
CA GLY A 145 -9.59 3.15 -7.62
C GLY A 145 -9.41 2.87 -6.12
N LEU A 146 -8.27 2.30 -5.70
CA LEU A 146 -7.97 2.12 -4.28
C LEU A 146 -7.67 3.45 -3.60
N TRP A 147 -6.85 4.29 -4.24
CA TRP A 147 -6.50 5.58 -3.67
C TRP A 147 -7.63 6.60 -3.81
N ASP A 148 -8.51 6.46 -4.81
CA ASP A 148 -9.77 7.20 -4.87
C ASP A 148 -10.62 7.02 -3.61
N ALA A 149 -10.77 5.77 -3.12
CA ALA A 149 -11.48 5.47 -1.89
C ALA A 149 -10.76 6.04 -0.65
N ALA A 150 -9.42 6.06 -0.66
CA ALA A 150 -8.64 6.69 0.39
C ALA A 150 -8.84 8.20 0.43
N ARG A 151 -8.82 8.87 -0.74
CA ARG A 151 -9.08 10.31 -0.86
C ARG A 151 -10.47 10.69 -0.36
N SER A 152 -11.49 9.95 -0.78
CA SER A 152 -12.89 10.24 -0.38
C SER A 152 -13.13 10.09 1.12
N THR A 153 -12.36 9.25 1.81
CA THR A 153 -12.46 9.01 3.26
C THR A 153 -11.38 9.70 4.09
N SER A 154 -10.54 10.52 3.47
CA SER A 154 -9.35 11.15 4.12
C SER A 154 -9.68 12.10 5.29
N HIS A 155 -10.94 12.44 5.48
CA HIS A 155 -11.41 13.35 6.53
C HIS A 155 -12.01 12.63 7.74
N ASP A 156 -12.27 11.33 7.66
CA ASP A 156 -12.97 10.57 8.70
C ASP A 156 -12.35 9.17 8.86
N LEU A 157 -11.83 8.91 10.06
CA LEU A 157 -11.20 7.63 10.40
C LEU A 157 -12.19 6.46 10.29
N LEU A 158 -13.42 6.61 10.78
CA LEU A 158 -14.41 5.53 10.75
C LEU A 158 -14.82 5.23 9.31
N ALA A 159 -15.01 6.28 8.49
CA ALA A 159 -15.25 6.10 7.07
C ALA A 159 -14.08 5.37 6.39
N ARG A 160 -12.83 5.74 6.73
CA ARG A 160 -11.63 5.09 6.19
C ARG A 160 -11.59 3.59 6.54
N LEU A 161 -11.83 3.26 7.81
CA LEU A 161 -11.81 1.89 8.30
C LEU A 161 -12.96 1.04 7.76
N ALA A 162 -14.10 1.65 7.43
CA ALA A 162 -15.24 0.93 6.86
C ALA A 162 -15.10 0.71 5.34
N VAL A 163 -14.71 1.75 4.58
CA VAL A 163 -14.80 1.73 3.12
C VAL A 163 -13.57 1.08 2.48
N VAL A 164 -12.35 1.44 2.91
CA VAL A 164 -11.13 1.00 2.21
C VAL A 164 -10.94 -0.53 2.26
N PRO A 165 -11.13 -1.21 3.42
CA PRO A 165 -11.08 -2.67 3.46
C PRO A 165 -12.10 -3.35 2.55
N LEU A 166 -13.33 -2.84 2.47
CA LEU A 166 -14.35 -3.37 1.56
C LEU A 166 -13.95 -3.22 0.09
N VAL A 167 -13.32 -2.10 -0.28
CA VAL A 167 -12.80 -1.91 -1.64
C VAL A 167 -11.62 -2.87 -1.91
N LEU A 168 -10.72 -3.06 -0.95
CA LEU A 168 -9.62 -4.03 -1.07
C LEU A 168 -10.14 -5.46 -1.25
N GLU A 169 -11.12 -5.87 -0.43
CA GLU A 169 -11.73 -7.19 -0.48
C GLU A 169 -12.46 -7.43 -1.81
N ALA A 170 -13.30 -6.48 -2.24
CA ALA A 170 -13.99 -6.56 -3.52
C ALA A 170 -13.01 -6.66 -4.69
N ARG A 171 -11.87 -5.96 -4.62
CA ARG A 171 -10.82 -6.06 -5.64
C ARG A 171 -10.15 -7.41 -5.62
N GLY A 172 -9.78 -7.95 -4.46
CA GLY A 172 -9.23 -9.31 -4.33
C GLY A 172 -10.10 -10.39 -4.99
N LEU A 173 -11.41 -10.22 -4.91
CA LEU A 173 -12.39 -11.08 -5.60
C LEU A 173 -12.45 -10.82 -7.11
N ASP A 174 -12.42 -9.56 -7.56
CA ASP A 174 -12.47 -9.19 -8.99
C ASP A 174 -11.25 -9.68 -9.82
N ILE A 175 -10.09 -9.86 -9.18
CA ILE A 175 -8.86 -10.35 -9.83
C ILE A 175 -8.76 -11.88 -9.87
N SER A 176 -9.52 -12.60 -9.05
CA SER A 176 -9.43 -14.06 -8.98
C SER A 176 -10.22 -14.71 -10.14
N PRO A 177 -9.62 -15.62 -10.94
CA PRO A 177 -10.29 -16.31 -12.06
C PRO A 177 -11.51 -17.15 -11.66
#